data_AF-A0A963N8N5-F1
#
_entry.id   AF-A0A963N8N5-F1
#
_cell.length_a   1.000
_cell.length_b   1.000
_cell.length_c   1.000
_cell.angle_alpha   90.00
_cell.angle_beta   90.00
_cell.angle_gamma   90.00
#
_symmetry.space_group_name_H-M   'P 1'
#
loop_
_entity.id
_entity.type
_entity.pdbx_description
1 polymer ?
#
loop_
_entity_poly.entity_id
_entity_poly.type
_entity_poly.pdbx_seq_one_letter_code
_entity_poly.pdbx_strand_id
1 'polypeptide(L)'
;LANAEVTGESGGGMVKITMNGRHEVRRVEIDSSLIGDDKEMLEDLIAAACNDAAHRIDAHSKERMAGVTAGLNLPPGMKLPF
;
A
#
# COMPACT_ATOMS: atom_id res chain seq x y z
N LEU A 1 -2.32 0.70 12.77
CA LEU A 1 -2.29 0.73 11.29
C LEU A 1 -1.62 1.99 10.77
N ALA A 2 -1.87 3.16 11.37
CA ALA A 2 -1.28 4.43 10.93
C ALA A 2 0.27 4.46 10.77
N ASN A 3 1.02 3.71 11.59
CA ASN A 3 2.49 3.63 11.51
C ASN A 3 2.98 2.47 10.63
N ALA A 4 2.09 1.65 10.06
CA ALA A 4 2.49 0.64 9.11
C ALA A 4 2.72 1.32 7.76
N GLU A 5 3.86 1.00 7.14
CA GLU A 5 4.23 1.50 5.82
C GLU A 5 4.24 0.32 4.85
N VAL A 6 3.79 0.60 3.62
CA VAL A 6 3.94 -0.31 2.50
C VAL A 6 4.60 0.43 1.36
N THR A 7 5.34 -0.29 0.55
CA THR A 7 5.96 0.23 -0.66
C THR A 7 5.24 -0.37 -1.85
N GLY A 8 4.64 0.48 -2.69
CA GLY A 8 4.14 0.14 -4.01
C GLY A 8 5.19 0.42 -5.07
N GLU A 9 5.17 -0.35 -6.15
CA GLU A 9 6.22 -0.34 -7.16
C GLU A 9 5.63 -0.43 -8.58
N SER A 10 6.31 0.17 -9.55
CA SER A 10 6.00 0.03 -10.97
C SER A 10 7.27 -0.01 -11.83
N GLY A 11 7.11 -0.39 -13.11
CA GLY A 11 8.23 -0.44 -14.06
C GLY A 11 9.36 -1.38 -13.61
N GLY A 12 9.04 -2.50 -12.95
CA GLY A 12 10.07 -3.41 -12.41
C GLY A 12 10.85 -2.87 -11.21
N GLY A 13 10.29 -1.89 -10.48
CA GLY A 13 10.91 -1.26 -9.33
C GLY A 13 11.66 0.03 -9.66
N MET A 14 11.53 0.53 -10.89
CA MET A 14 12.07 1.83 -11.29
C MET A 14 11.36 3.01 -10.61
N VAL A 15 10.07 2.85 -10.26
CA VAL A 15 9.36 3.80 -9.39
C VAL A 15 8.90 3.04 -8.15
N LYS A 16 9.22 3.59 -6.97
CA LYS A 16 8.77 3.08 -5.68
C LYS A 16 8.13 4.19 -4.86
N ILE A 17 6.95 3.93 -4.34
CA ILE A 17 6.19 4.88 -3.51
C ILE A 17 5.92 4.22 -2.17
N THR A 18 6.44 4.81 -1.10
CA THR A 18 6.14 4.38 0.27
C THR A 18 4.96 5.16 0.81
N MET A 19 3.93 4.46 1.26
CA MET A 19 2.68 5.02 1.76
C MET A 19 2.36 4.42 3.13
N ASN A 20 1.86 5.23 4.06
CA ASN A 20 1.44 4.74 5.37
C ASN A 20 -0.02 4.28 5.37
N GLY A 21 -0.45 3.60 6.43
CA GLY A 21 -1.85 3.15 6.60
C GLY A 21 -2.91 4.25 6.73
N ARG A 22 -2.57 5.54 6.52
CA ARG A 22 -3.51 6.67 6.36
C ARG A 22 -3.60 7.16 4.92
N HIS A 23 -3.01 6.42 3.97
CA HIS A 23 -2.87 6.83 2.56
C HIS A 23 -2.02 8.09 2.37
N GLU A 24 -1.10 8.39 3.30
CA GLU A 24 -0.16 9.49 3.15
C GLU A 24 1.14 8.96 2.52
N VAL A 25 1.56 9.57 1.41
CA VAL A 25 2.84 9.25 0.76
C VAL A 25 3.98 9.81 1.61
N ARG A 26 4.92 8.93 1.98
CA ARG A 26 6.08 9.26 2.82
C ARG A 26 7.36 9.41 2.02
N ARG A 27 7.50 8.66 0.93
CA ARG A 27 8.70 8.66 0.10
C ARG A 27 8.36 8.29 -1.34
N VAL A 28 9.04 8.94 -2.28
CA VAL A 28 8.99 8.62 -3.71
C VAL A 28 10.44 8.42 -4.17
N GLU A 29 10.72 7.29 -4.78
CA GLU A 29 12.02 6.95 -5.35
C GLU A 29 11.83 6.64 -6.83
N ILE A 30 12.61 7.31 -7.67
CA ILE A 30 12.56 7.20 -9.12
C ILE A 30 13.98 6.89 -9.56
N ASP A 31 14.14 5.82 -10.33
CA ASP A 31 15.41 5.46 -10.92
C ASP A 31 15.88 6.55 -11.89
N SER A 32 17.17 6.86 -11.87
CA SER A 32 17.76 7.91 -12.70
C SER A 32 17.59 7.66 -14.20
N SER A 33 17.40 6.40 -14.64
CA SER A 33 17.13 6.07 -16.04
C SER A 33 15.80 6.63 -16.55
N LEU A 34 14.82 6.86 -15.67
CA LEU A 34 13.55 7.49 -16.02
C LEU A 34 13.62 9.03 -16.06
N ILE A 35 14.70 9.61 -15.52
CA ILE A 35 14.86 11.07 -15.47
C ILE A 35 15.43 11.56 -16.80
N GLY A 36 14.61 12.29 -17.55
CA GLY A 36 14.97 12.78 -18.89
C GLY A 36 14.48 11.88 -20.03
N ASP A 37 13.80 10.78 -19.70
CA ASP A 37 13.07 9.95 -20.65
C ASP A 37 11.67 10.56 -20.95
N ASP A 38 10.81 9.82 -21.65
CA ASP A 38 9.45 10.26 -21.97
C ASP A 38 8.64 10.61 -20.69
N LYS A 39 8.26 11.89 -20.59
CA LYS A 39 7.47 12.42 -19.48
C LYS A 39 6.16 11.66 -19.27
N GLU A 40 5.48 11.28 -20.35
CA GLU A 40 4.19 10.58 -20.27
C GLU A 40 4.36 9.21 -19.61
N MET A 41 5.44 8.49 -19.95
CA MET A 41 5.77 7.21 -19.33
C MET A 41 6.05 7.37 -17.84
N LEU A 42 6.82 8.39 -17.43
CA LEU A 42 7.12 8.63 -16.02
C LEU A 42 5.85 8.93 -15.22
N GLU A 43 4.94 9.74 -15.77
CA GLU A 43 3.66 10.06 -15.14
C GLU A 43 2.80 8.79 -14.96
N ASP A 44 2.72 7.93 -15.97
CA ASP A 44 2.00 6.66 -15.91
C ASP A 44 2.61 5.70 -14.88
N LEU A 45 3.94 5.60 -14.81
CA LEU A 45 4.63 4.76 -13.84
C LEU A 45 4.39 5.24 -12.41
N ILE A 46 4.40 6.55 -12.17
CA ILE A 46 4.08 7.13 -10.86
C ILE A 46 2.64 6.80 -10.47
N ALA A 47 1.68 6.96 -11.38
CA ALA A 47 0.29 6.62 -11.13
C ALA A 47 0.13 5.12 -10.79
N ALA A 48 0.79 4.24 -11.54
CA ALA A 48 0.77 2.81 -11.30
C ALA A 48 1.36 2.43 -9.92
N ALA A 49 2.50 2.99 -9.54
CA ALA A 49 3.14 2.72 -8.24
C ALA A 49 2.28 3.20 -7.06
N CYS A 50 1.57 4.32 -7.25
CA CYS A 50 0.68 4.88 -6.22
C CYS A 50 -0.54 3.96 -6.00
N ASN A 51 -1.13 3.46 -7.08
CA ASN A 51 -2.24 2.51 -7.03
C ASN A 51 -1.81 1.17 -6.40
N ASP A 52 -0.61 0.67 -6.73
CA ASP A 52 -0.05 -0.53 -6.09
C ASP A 52 0.14 -0.32 -4.58
N ALA A 53 0.65 0.83 -4.15
CA ALA A 53 0.79 1.16 -2.73
C ALA A 53 -0.58 1.17 -2.01
N ALA A 54 -1.60 1.79 -2.62
CA ALA A 54 -2.96 1.82 -2.07
C ALA A 54 -3.56 0.41 -1.93
N HIS A 55 -3.43 -0.43 -2.96
CA HIS A 55 -3.88 -1.82 -2.91
C HIS A 55 -3.17 -2.63 -1.82
N ARG A 56 -1.87 -2.41 -1.62
CA ARG A 56 -1.10 -3.07 -0.55
C ARG A 56 -1.54 -2.61 0.84
N ILE A 57 -1.90 -1.34 1.03
CA ILE A 57 -2.49 -0.87 2.30
C ILE A 57 -3.79 -1.61 2.59
N ASP A 58 -4.66 -1.73 1.58
CA ASP A 58 -5.94 -2.42 1.73
C ASP A 58 -5.76 -3.90 2.07
N ALA A 59 -4.83 -4.58 1.39
CA ALA A 59 -4.47 -5.97 1.67
C ALA A 59 -3.92 -6.12 3.09
N HIS A 60 -2.94 -5.30 3.47
CA HIS A 60 -2.34 -5.33 4.80
C HIS A 60 -3.35 -5.02 5.91
N SER A 61 -4.30 -4.10 5.66
CA SER A 61 -5.37 -3.79 6.60
C SER A 61 -6.34 -4.97 6.78
N LYS A 62 -6.69 -5.66 5.69
CA LYS A 62 -7.53 -6.87 5.72
C LYS A 62 -6.83 -8.02 6.44
N GLU A 63 -5.56 -8.27 6.17
CA GLU A 63 -4.76 -9.30 6.85
C GLU A 63 -4.64 -9.06 8.35
N ARG A 64 -4.38 -7.81 8.75
CA ARG A 64 -4.33 -7.42 10.17
C ARG A 64 -5.67 -7.62 10.86
N MET A 65 -6.78 -7.27 10.21
CA MET A 65 -8.13 -7.50 10.75
C MET A 65 -8.42 -9.01 10.88
N ALA A 66 -8.11 -9.79 9.84
CA ALA A 66 -8.28 -11.24 9.83
C ALA A 66 -7.47 -11.92 10.94
N GLY A 67 -6.20 -11.52 11.10
CA GLY A 67 -5.33 -12.04 12.16
C GLY A 67 -5.81 -11.71 13.57
N VAL A 68 -6.36 -10.50 13.78
CA VAL A 68 -6.97 -10.13 15.06
C VAL A 68 -8.23 -10.95 15.34
N THR A 69 -9.10 -11.16 14.34
CA THR A 69 -10.30 -12.00 14.49
C THR A 69 -9.98 -13.47 14.67
N ALA A 70 -8.84 -13.96 14.15
CA ALA A 70 -8.39 -15.33 14.35
C ALA A 70 -7.69 -15.54 15.70
N GLY A 71 -7.01 -14.50 16.22
CA GLY A 71 -6.36 -14.52 17.54
C GLY A 71 -7.32 -14.27 18.70
N LEU A 72 -8.44 -13.59 18.45
CA LEU A 72 -9.60 -13.61 19.32
C LEU A 72 -10.31 -14.94 19.09
N ASN A 73 -10.07 -15.91 19.98
CA ASN A 73 -10.94 -17.06 20.18
C ASN A 73 -12.32 -16.52 20.60
N LEU A 74 -13.08 -15.94 19.67
CA LEU A 74 -14.39 -15.36 19.94
C LEU A 74 -15.27 -16.50 20.44
N PRO A 75 -15.71 -16.46 21.71
CA PRO A 75 -16.56 -17.50 22.25
C PRO A 75 -17.79 -17.63 21.35
N PRO A 76 -18.19 -18.86 20.98
CA PRO A 76 -19.36 -19.05 20.15
C PRO A 76 -20.58 -18.43 20.84
N GLY A 77 -21.11 -17.33 20.28
CA GLY A 77 -22.28 -16.63 20.81
C GLY A 77 -22.19 -15.10 20.92
N MET A 78 -21.04 -14.47 20.67
CA MET A 78 -20.93 -13.00 20.72
C MET A 78 -21.53 -12.35 19.46
N LYS A 79 -22.85 -12.13 19.47
CA LYS A 79 -23.54 -11.22 18.53
C LYS A 79 -23.01 -9.81 18.76
N LEU A 80 -22.31 -9.24 17.79
CA LEU A 80 -22.02 -7.82 17.74
C LEU A 80 -23.36 -7.07 17.72
N PRO A 81 -23.64 -6.14 18.66
CA PRO A 81 -24.81 -5.29 18.56
C PRO A 81 -24.59 -4.39 17.35
N PHE A 82 -25.56 -4.45 16.45
CA PHE A 82 -25.72 -3.59 15.29
C PHE A 82 -25.63 -2.11 15.67
#